data_AF-A0A946GD55-F1
#
_entry.id   AF-A0A946GD55-F1
#
_cell.length_a   1.000
_cell.length_b   1.000
_cell.length_c   1.000
_cell.angle_alpha   90.00
_cell.angle_beta   90.00
_cell.angle_gamma   90.00
#
_symmetry.space_group_name_H-M   'P 1'
#
loop_
_entity.id
_entity.type
_entity.pdbx_description
1 polymer ?
#
loop_
_entity_poly.entity_id
_entity_poly.type
_entity_poly.pdbx_seq_one_letter_code
_entity_poly.pdbx_strand_id
1 'polypeptide(L)'
;MSDTPQPDAELVESLRHAKLIGDSADFERLTGGISSDIWKVTTPEHSFCVKRALPQLAVEVEWQVPVERNRFEVDWYRIADELVPGGAPTVLAHDEEAMLFAMAYLDPSDFKLYKDELRDGHADPEIAAEVGRRLVHIHAGTAGRADLKETFPRNDIFHAIRLEPYLEATAGPHPDLHDALFALSERTHMTRLAMIHGDVSPKNILIGPDGPVFLDAECACIGDPAFDLAFCLNHFLLKCLWTPSAKSAFLDCFDAMTAAYLAGVTWESPDEMEARTASLLPGLFLARVDGKSPVEYITEDAQRDRVRRVGRALLKSPPSRLAEMRVAWEEELKS
;
A
#
# COMPACT_ATOMS: atom_id res chain seq x y z
N MET A 1 12.59 -24.75 -27.70
CA MET A 1 13.43 -23.95 -26.79
C MET A 1 12.47 -22.94 -26.18
N SER A 2 12.16 -23.05 -24.90
CA SER A 2 11.24 -22.10 -24.26
C SER A 2 11.93 -20.75 -24.21
N ASP A 3 11.33 -19.74 -24.84
CA ASP A 3 11.73 -18.33 -24.74
C ASP A 3 11.50 -17.89 -23.29
N THR A 4 12.47 -18.19 -22.43
CA THR A 4 12.48 -17.73 -21.06
C THR A 4 12.92 -16.27 -21.13
N PRO A 5 12.10 -15.31 -20.69
CA PRO A 5 12.44 -13.90 -20.74
C PRO A 5 13.84 -13.68 -20.17
N GLN A 6 14.66 -12.88 -20.85
CA GLN A 6 15.98 -12.49 -20.37
C GLN A 6 15.97 -11.01 -20.00
N PRO A 7 16.74 -10.59 -18.98
CA PRO A 7 16.95 -9.18 -18.72
C PRO A 7 17.68 -8.53 -19.91
N ASP A 8 17.49 -7.23 -20.09
CA ASP A 8 18.27 -6.48 -21.07
C ASP A 8 19.70 -6.20 -20.58
N ALA A 9 20.53 -5.72 -21.51
CA ALA A 9 21.95 -5.46 -21.26
C ALA A 9 22.17 -4.38 -20.18
N GLU A 10 21.32 -3.36 -20.14
CA GLU A 10 21.41 -2.25 -19.19
C GLU A 10 21.21 -2.73 -17.75
N LEU A 11 20.19 -3.57 -17.50
CA LEU A 11 19.98 -4.19 -16.19
C LEU A 11 21.22 -4.99 -15.75
N VAL A 12 21.77 -5.81 -16.66
CA VAL A 12 22.93 -6.67 -16.36
C VAL A 12 24.18 -5.83 -16.08
N GLU A 13 24.41 -4.77 -16.85
CA GLU A 13 25.54 -3.84 -16.64
C GLU A 13 25.43 -3.11 -15.30
N SER A 14 24.24 -2.63 -14.95
CA SER A 14 23.97 -1.98 -13.66
C SER A 14 24.33 -2.90 -12.48
N LEU A 15 23.89 -4.17 -12.53
CA LEU A 15 24.21 -5.16 -11.48
C LEU A 15 25.70 -5.50 -11.42
N ARG A 16 26.42 -5.52 -12.56
CA ARG A 16 27.87 -5.72 -12.60
C ARG A 16 28.61 -4.52 -12.01
N HIS A 17 28.21 -3.30 -12.34
CA HIS A 17 28.78 -2.08 -11.78
C HIS A 17 28.57 -2.00 -10.27
N ALA A 18 27.40 -2.43 -9.78
CA ALA A 18 27.11 -2.57 -8.36
C ALA A 18 27.84 -3.74 -7.69
N LYS A 19 28.57 -4.57 -8.45
CA LYS A 19 29.27 -5.78 -8.00
C LYS A 19 28.35 -6.81 -7.33
N LEU A 20 27.09 -6.87 -7.75
CA LEU A 20 26.12 -7.84 -7.24
C LEU A 20 26.14 -9.16 -8.01
N ILE A 21 26.66 -9.14 -9.24
CA ILE A 21 26.85 -10.32 -10.10
C ILE A 21 28.26 -10.35 -10.71
N GLY A 22 28.77 -11.56 -10.95
CA GLY A 22 29.99 -11.82 -11.71
C GLY A 22 29.70 -12.30 -13.13
N ASP A 23 30.39 -13.35 -13.56
CA ASP A 23 30.23 -13.93 -14.90
C ASP A 23 28.98 -14.81 -15.06
N SER A 24 28.44 -15.32 -13.94
CA SER A 24 27.28 -16.22 -13.92
C SER A 24 26.23 -15.72 -12.93
N ALA A 25 25.01 -15.53 -13.43
CA ALA A 25 23.82 -15.26 -12.65
C ALA A 25 22.61 -15.82 -13.40
N ASP A 26 21.68 -16.41 -12.66
CA ASP A 26 20.40 -16.88 -13.18
C ASP A 26 19.33 -15.81 -12.90
N PHE A 27 18.52 -15.55 -13.91
CA PHE A 27 17.47 -14.53 -13.87
C PHE A 27 16.10 -15.18 -14.01
N GLU A 28 15.25 -14.96 -13.01
CA GLU A 28 13.86 -15.39 -13.02
C GLU A 28 12.96 -14.17 -12.93
N ARG A 29 12.13 -13.94 -13.96
CA ARG A 29 11.21 -12.82 -13.97
C ARG A 29 10.07 -13.08 -12.98
N LEU A 30 9.88 -12.18 -12.02
CA LEU A 30 8.78 -12.24 -11.07
C LEU A 30 7.55 -11.56 -11.69
N THR A 31 6.40 -12.23 -11.63
CA THR A 31 5.13 -11.72 -12.17
C THR A 31 4.24 -11.18 -11.05
N GLY A 32 3.26 -10.34 -11.40
CA GLY A 32 2.23 -9.83 -10.47
C GLY A 32 2.21 -8.30 -10.31
N GLY A 33 3.27 -7.59 -10.69
CA GLY A 33 3.30 -6.13 -10.77
C GLY A 33 3.00 -5.62 -12.18
N ILE A 34 2.24 -4.52 -12.29
CA ILE A 34 1.97 -3.84 -13.57
C ILE A 34 2.88 -2.62 -13.79
N SER A 35 3.57 -2.13 -12.76
CA SER A 35 4.30 -0.86 -12.82
C SER A 35 5.81 -0.99 -12.98
N SER A 36 6.35 -2.19 -12.80
CA SER A 36 7.78 -2.42 -12.72
C SER A 36 8.17 -3.75 -13.34
N ASP A 37 9.38 -3.80 -13.87
CA ASP A 37 10.04 -5.04 -14.25
C ASP A 37 10.82 -5.58 -13.05
N ILE A 38 10.51 -6.80 -12.61
CA ILE A 38 11.05 -7.37 -11.38
C ILE A 38 11.68 -8.72 -11.69
N TRP A 39 12.89 -8.93 -11.21
CA TRP A 39 13.62 -10.19 -11.37
C TRP A 39 14.17 -10.68 -10.04
N LYS A 40 14.06 -11.98 -9.79
CA LYS A 40 14.92 -12.69 -8.85
C LYS A 40 16.21 -13.01 -9.57
N VAL A 41 17.32 -12.60 -8.98
CA VAL A 41 18.68 -12.88 -9.45
C VAL A 41 19.32 -13.85 -8.49
N THR A 42 19.82 -14.97 -8.99
CA THR A 42 20.52 -15.98 -8.20
C THR A 42 21.96 -16.10 -8.67
N THR A 43 22.89 -15.96 -7.73
CA THR A 43 24.32 -16.16 -7.92
C THR A 43 24.77 -17.36 -7.09
N PRO A 44 26.02 -17.85 -7.23
CA PRO A 44 26.55 -18.90 -6.36
C PRO A 44 26.58 -18.53 -4.87
N GLU A 45 26.57 -17.23 -4.53
CA GLU A 45 26.76 -16.73 -3.17
C GLU A 45 25.45 -16.31 -2.51
N HIS A 46 24.52 -15.71 -3.27
CA HIS A 46 23.26 -15.16 -2.75
C HIS A 46 22.16 -15.05 -3.82
N SER A 47 20.93 -14.85 -3.36
CA SER A 47 19.79 -14.44 -4.18
C SER A 47 19.28 -13.07 -3.74
N PHE A 48 18.88 -12.24 -4.71
CA PHE A 48 18.31 -10.91 -4.47
C PHE A 48 17.23 -10.58 -5.49
N CYS A 49 16.43 -9.55 -5.21
CA CYS A 49 15.47 -8.98 -6.16
C CYS A 49 16.06 -7.74 -6.82
N VAL A 50 15.77 -7.54 -8.10
CA VAL A 50 15.98 -6.26 -8.80
C VAL A 50 14.65 -5.76 -9.32
N LYS A 51 14.37 -4.48 -9.09
CA LYS A 51 13.15 -3.79 -9.54
C LYS A 51 13.56 -2.56 -10.35
N ARG A 52 13.00 -2.46 -11.55
CA ARG A 52 13.15 -1.30 -12.44
C ARG A 52 11.79 -0.69 -12.74
N ALA A 53 11.65 0.61 -12.51
CA ALA A 53 10.42 1.31 -12.84
C ALA A 53 10.26 1.44 -14.36
N LEU A 54 9.09 1.09 -14.89
CA LEU A 54 8.79 1.26 -16.31
C LEU A 54 8.12 2.61 -16.56
N PRO A 55 8.46 3.34 -17.64
CA PRO A 55 7.80 4.62 -17.95
C PRO A 55 6.30 4.43 -18.26
N GLN A 56 5.94 3.30 -18.85
CA GLN A 56 4.56 2.90 -19.13
C GLN A 56 4.18 1.68 -18.29
N LEU A 57 3.01 1.71 -17.65
CA LEU A 57 2.47 0.54 -16.96
C LEU A 57 2.11 -0.56 -17.97
N ALA A 58 2.34 -1.82 -17.59
CA ALA A 58 1.99 -3.01 -18.36
C ALA A 58 0.47 -3.29 -18.34
N VAL A 59 -0.34 -2.34 -18.81
CA VAL A 59 -1.80 -2.43 -18.94
C VAL A 59 -2.24 -2.09 -20.37
N GLU A 60 -3.43 -2.56 -20.76
CA GLU A 60 -3.95 -2.39 -22.13
C GLU A 60 -4.19 -0.93 -22.53
N VAL A 61 -4.36 -0.05 -21.54
CA VAL A 61 -4.54 1.39 -21.72
C VAL A 61 -3.22 2.10 -21.48
N GLU A 62 -2.86 3.07 -22.32
CA GLU A 62 -1.65 3.86 -22.09
C GLU A 62 -1.73 4.63 -20.76
N TRP A 63 -0.95 4.20 -19.77
CA TRP A 63 -0.81 4.87 -18.48
C TRP A 63 0.67 5.14 -18.23
N GLN A 64 1.08 6.38 -18.51
CA GLN A 64 2.42 6.87 -18.24
C GLN A 64 2.52 7.27 -16.77
N VAL A 65 3.54 6.80 -16.08
CA VAL A 65 3.79 7.16 -14.67
C VAL A 65 5.25 7.59 -14.53
N PRO A 66 5.54 8.69 -13.83
CA PRO A 66 6.91 9.17 -13.69
C PRO A 66 7.82 8.11 -13.06
N VAL A 67 8.96 7.82 -13.68
CA VAL A 67 9.89 6.76 -13.24
C VAL A 67 10.63 7.12 -11.96
N GLU A 68 10.67 8.40 -11.59
CA GLU A 68 11.30 8.88 -10.35
C GLU A 68 10.66 8.30 -9.08
N ARG A 69 9.49 7.64 -9.20
CA ARG A 69 8.93 6.81 -8.13
C ARG A 69 9.89 5.72 -7.63
N ASN A 70 10.81 5.26 -8.49
CA ASN A 70 11.88 4.33 -8.11
C ASN A 70 12.74 4.90 -6.98
N ARG A 71 13.18 6.16 -7.12
CA ARG A 71 13.98 6.85 -6.10
C ARG A 71 13.20 7.01 -4.79
N PHE A 72 11.93 7.41 -4.87
CA PHE A 72 11.10 7.58 -3.68
C PHE A 72 10.84 6.25 -2.94
N GLU A 73 10.68 5.14 -3.66
CA GLU A 73 10.58 3.82 -3.05
C GLU A 73 11.89 3.42 -2.32
N VAL A 74 13.04 3.64 -2.96
CA VAL A 74 14.36 3.38 -2.35
C VAL A 74 14.57 4.22 -1.08
N ASP A 75 14.26 5.51 -1.15
CA ASP A 75 14.38 6.41 0.00
C ASP A 75 13.42 6.01 1.12
N TRP A 76 12.19 5.61 0.78
CA TRP A 76 11.23 5.10 1.75
C TRP A 76 11.75 3.83 2.43
N TYR A 77 12.28 2.84 1.69
CA TYR A 77 12.83 1.62 2.27
C TYR A 77 13.99 1.90 3.22
N ARG A 78 14.94 2.76 2.82
CA ARG A 78 16.10 3.09 3.65
C ARG A 78 15.69 3.73 4.98
N ILE A 79 14.76 4.69 4.94
CA ILE A 79 14.28 5.38 6.14
C ILE A 79 13.41 4.45 6.99
N ALA A 80 12.55 3.65 6.36
CA ALA A 80 11.69 2.70 7.06
C ALA A 80 12.51 1.61 7.77
N ASP A 81 13.55 1.06 7.13
CA ASP A 81 14.44 0.04 7.73
C ASP A 81 15.33 0.65 8.84
N GLU A 82 15.72 1.92 8.74
CA GLU A 82 16.42 2.62 9.82
C GLU A 82 15.54 2.76 11.08
N LEU A 83 14.26 3.13 10.90
CA LEU A 83 13.32 3.34 12.01
C LEU A 83 12.78 2.01 12.56
N VAL A 84 12.50 1.06 11.67
CA VAL A 84 11.95 -0.26 11.98
C VAL A 84 12.79 -1.30 11.25
N PRO A 85 13.90 -1.77 11.84
CA PRO A 85 14.74 -2.80 11.23
C PRO A 85 13.93 -4.04 10.83
N GLY A 86 14.04 -4.44 9.56
CA GLY A 86 13.25 -5.53 8.99
C GLY A 86 11.79 -5.16 8.69
N GLY A 87 11.41 -3.89 8.75
CA GLY A 87 10.10 -3.37 8.34
C GLY A 87 9.99 -3.13 6.83
N ALA A 88 11.12 -3.09 6.12
CA ALA A 88 11.23 -2.95 4.68
C ALA A 88 12.37 -3.85 4.13
N PRO A 89 12.38 -4.18 2.83
CA PRO A 89 13.52 -4.87 2.22
C PRO A 89 14.79 -4.03 2.32
N THR A 90 15.91 -4.65 2.72
CA THR A 90 17.22 -4.00 2.67
C THR A 90 17.60 -3.69 1.22
N VAL A 91 17.85 -2.42 0.91
CA VAL A 91 18.37 -1.99 -0.40
C VAL A 91 19.85 -2.33 -0.50
N LEU A 92 20.21 -3.12 -1.50
CA LEU A 92 21.58 -3.57 -1.76
C LEU A 92 22.34 -2.63 -2.70
N ALA A 93 21.64 -2.09 -3.71
CA ALA A 93 22.18 -1.12 -4.65
C ALA A 93 21.06 -0.30 -5.27
N HIS A 94 21.38 0.91 -5.73
CA HIS A 94 20.48 1.79 -6.47
C HIS A 94 21.26 2.45 -7.61
N ASP A 95 20.73 2.31 -8.82
CA ASP A 95 21.18 2.97 -10.03
C ASP A 95 20.12 4.01 -10.42
N GLU A 96 20.39 5.26 -10.03
CA GLU A 96 19.47 6.38 -10.26
C GLU A 96 19.30 6.72 -11.73
N GLU A 97 20.31 6.47 -12.56
CA GLU A 97 20.25 6.77 -14.00
C GLU A 97 19.37 5.75 -14.71
N ALA A 98 19.54 4.46 -14.38
CA ALA A 98 18.72 3.37 -14.92
C ALA A 98 17.35 3.21 -14.22
N MET A 99 17.06 3.99 -13.18
CA MET A 99 15.84 3.88 -12.34
C MET A 99 15.59 2.45 -11.88
N LEU A 100 16.66 1.85 -11.35
CA LEU A 100 16.75 0.46 -10.96
C LEU A 100 17.34 0.33 -9.56
N PHE A 101 16.78 -0.54 -8.73
CA PHE A 101 17.41 -0.90 -7.47
C PHE A 101 17.39 -2.41 -7.24
N ALA A 102 18.40 -2.88 -6.52
CA ALA A 102 18.47 -4.23 -6.00
C ALA A 102 18.17 -4.22 -4.50
N MET A 103 17.42 -5.22 -4.04
CA MET A 103 17.02 -5.39 -2.64
C MET A 103 17.09 -6.86 -2.22
N ALA A 104 17.09 -7.11 -0.91
CA ALA A 104 17.01 -8.45 -0.35
C ALA A 104 15.84 -9.26 -0.97
N TYR A 105 16.12 -10.50 -1.34
CA TYR A 105 15.07 -11.45 -1.73
C TYR A 105 14.44 -12.04 -0.48
N LEU A 106 13.12 -11.88 -0.34
CA LEU A 106 12.35 -12.42 0.77
C LEU A 106 11.72 -13.74 0.32
N ASP A 107 12.28 -14.86 0.78
CA ASP A 107 11.92 -16.19 0.29
C ASP A 107 10.46 -16.55 0.67
N PRO A 108 9.59 -16.94 -0.30
CA PRO A 108 8.20 -17.29 -0.02
C PRO A 108 8.00 -18.45 0.97
N SER A 109 9.03 -19.28 1.20
CA SER A 109 8.99 -20.32 2.23
C SER A 109 8.90 -19.72 3.64
N ASP A 110 9.58 -18.60 3.88
CA ASP A 110 9.63 -17.89 5.16
C ASP A 110 8.69 -16.66 5.22
N PHE A 111 8.41 -16.05 4.07
CA PHE A 111 7.62 -14.83 3.95
C PHE A 111 6.30 -15.08 3.21
N LYS A 112 5.17 -14.99 3.92
CA LYS A 112 3.84 -15.21 3.32
C LYS A 112 3.21 -13.92 2.86
N LEU A 113 2.58 -13.93 1.68
CA LEU A 113 1.86 -12.76 1.19
C LEU A 113 0.60 -12.54 2.05
N TYR A 114 0.51 -11.39 2.71
CA TYR A 114 -0.57 -11.15 3.69
C TYR A 114 -1.96 -11.19 3.03
N LYS A 115 -2.07 -10.72 1.78
CA LYS A 115 -3.31 -10.87 0.99
C LYS A 115 -3.75 -12.33 0.86
N ASP A 116 -2.81 -13.26 0.67
CA ASP A 116 -3.12 -14.68 0.48
C ASP A 116 -3.52 -15.33 1.79
N GLU A 117 -2.83 -15.02 2.89
CA GLU A 117 -3.22 -15.46 4.23
C GLU A 117 -4.65 -15.00 4.56
N LEU A 118 -4.95 -13.72 4.31
CA LEU A 118 -6.29 -13.18 4.55
C LEU A 118 -7.34 -13.78 3.59
N ARG A 119 -7.02 -14.04 2.32
CA ARG A 119 -7.90 -14.75 1.38
C ARG A 119 -8.29 -16.12 1.94
N ASP A 120 -7.31 -16.84 2.46
CA ASP A 120 -7.48 -18.21 2.97
C ASP A 120 -8.11 -18.24 4.38
N GLY A 121 -8.44 -17.06 4.92
CA GLY A 121 -9.14 -16.89 6.20
C GLY A 121 -8.23 -16.89 7.43
N HIS A 122 -6.92 -16.87 7.22
CA HIS A 122 -5.93 -16.71 8.29
C HIS A 122 -5.81 -15.23 8.68
N ALA A 123 -6.82 -14.73 9.38
CA ALA A 123 -6.88 -13.38 9.90
C ALA A 123 -6.51 -13.38 11.39
N ASP A 124 -5.22 -13.16 11.69
CA ASP A 124 -4.73 -13.03 13.06
C ASP A 124 -4.71 -11.53 13.48
N PRO A 125 -5.48 -11.13 14.50
CA PRO A 125 -5.48 -9.75 15.00
C PRO A 125 -4.11 -9.28 15.51
N GLU A 126 -3.23 -10.16 15.98
CA GLU A 126 -1.90 -9.77 16.45
C GLU A 126 -0.99 -9.38 15.28
N ILE A 127 -1.11 -10.06 14.13
CA ILE A 127 -0.42 -9.65 12.91
C ILE A 127 -0.91 -8.27 12.46
N ALA A 128 -2.23 -8.04 12.50
CA ALA A 128 -2.80 -6.73 12.15
C ALA A 128 -2.35 -5.61 13.11
N ALA A 129 -2.27 -5.91 14.40
CA ALA A 129 -1.71 -5.00 15.40
C ALA A 129 -0.23 -4.69 15.11
N GLU A 130 0.58 -5.68 14.75
CA GLU A 130 1.99 -5.49 14.40
C GLU A 130 2.16 -4.64 13.14
N VAL A 131 1.32 -4.83 12.11
CA VAL A 131 1.28 -3.93 10.93
C VAL A 131 1.02 -2.50 11.40
N GLY A 132 0.04 -2.29 12.29
CA GLY A 132 -0.26 -0.99 12.88
C GLY A 132 0.92 -0.37 13.63
N ARG A 133 1.61 -1.16 14.48
CA ARG A 133 2.77 -0.71 15.29
C ARG A 133 3.95 -0.28 14.42
N ARG A 134 4.31 -1.07 13.41
CA ARG A 134 5.42 -0.73 12.50
C ARG A 134 5.11 0.52 11.70
N LEU A 135 3.90 0.60 11.14
CA LEU A 135 3.48 1.73 10.32
C LEU A 135 3.46 3.03 11.13
N VAL A 136 2.89 3.03 12.34
CA VAL A 136 2.87 4.23 13.18
C VAL A 136 4.28 4.63 13.64
N HIS A 137 5.20 3.68 13.85
CA HIS A 137 6.59 4.00 14.19
C HIS A 137 7.30 4.74 13.05
N ILE A 138 7.08 4.32 11.80
CA ILE A 138 7.61 5.01 10.61
C ILE A 138 7.03 6.43 10.51
N HIS A 139 5.71 6.58 10.69
CA HIS A 139 5.08 7.90 10.67
C HIS A 139 5.59 8.81 11.80
N ALA A 140 5.68 8.29 13.02
CA ALA A 140 6.19 9.04 14.17
C ALA A 140 7.65 9.48 13.99
N GLY A 141 8.50 8.61 13.43
CA GLY A 141 9.92 8.90 13.18
C GLY A 141 10.16 9.89 12.02
N THR A 142 9.15 10.12 11.19
CA THR A 142 9.25 11.01 10.01
C THR A 142 8.40 12.27 10.12
N ALA A 143 7.45 12.31 11.06
CA ALA A 143 6.54 13.42 11.22
C ALA A 143 7.31 14.74 11.49
N GLY A 144 6.99 15.77 10.71
CA GLY A 144 7.59 17.10 10.86
C GLY A 144 9.06 17.23 10.46
N ARG A 145 9.72 16.17 9.96
CA ARG A 145 11.11 16.24 9.48
C ARG A 145 11.22 17.13 8.25
N ALA A 146 12.01 18.20 8.36
CA ALA A 146 12.17 19.18 7.29
C ALA A 146 13.03 18.64 6.14
N ASP A 147 14.04 17.84 6.45
CA ASP A 147 14.95 17.22 5.48
C ASP A 147 14.19 16.27 4.52
N LEU A 148 13.20 15.54 5.03
CA LEU A 148 12.41 14.63 4.20
C LEU A 148 11.51 15.36 3.19
N LYS A 149 11.17 16.63 3.42
CA LYS A 149 10.41 17.41 2.42
C LYS A 149 11.23 17.67 1.16
N GLU A 150 12.55 17.73 1.28
CA GLU A 150 13.47 17.86 0.15
C GLU A 150 13.68 16.52 -0.57
N THR A 151 13.71 15.41 0.18
CA THR A 151 13.77 14.04 -0.36
C THR A 151 12.51 13.66 -1.15
N PHE A 152 11.34 14.07 -0.67
CA PHE A 152 10.03 13.78 -1.28
C PHE A 152 9.34 15.08 -1.75
N PRO A 153 9.87 15.77 -2.78
CA PRO A 153 9.36 17.06 -3.22
C PRO A 153 8.00 16.93 -3.93
N ARG A 154 7.68 15.75 -4.46
CA ARG A 154 6.52 15.47 -5.30
C ARG A 154 5.41 14.75 -4.52
N ASN A 155 4.20 15.26 -4.62
CA ASN A 155 2.97 14.60 -4.17
C ASN A 155 1.93 14.47 -5.31
N ASP A 156 2.26 14.96 -6.51
CA ASP A 156 1.46 14.82 -7.74
C ASP A 156 1.37 13.36 -8.18
N ILE A 157 2.44 12.56 -7.98
CA ILE A 157 2.40 11.11 -8.24
C ILE A 157 1.34 10.47 -7.36
N PHE A 158 1.41 10.69 -6.04
CA PHE A 158 0.44 10.17 -5.08
C PHE A 158 -0.99 10.61 -5.43
N HIS A 159 -1.19 11.87 -5.80
CA HIS A 159 -2.48 12.35 -6.29
C HIS A 159 -2.96 11.56 -7.52
N ALA A 160 -2.12 11.46 -8.56
CA ALA A 160 -2.49 10.86 -9.83
C ALA A 160 -2.77 9.35 -9.74
N ILE A 161 -2.09 8.62 -8.85
CA ILE A 161 -2.22 7.15 -8.76
C ILE A 161 -3.00 6.66 -7.53
N ARG A 162 -3.36 7.56 -6.61
CA ARG A 162 -4.19 7.23 -5.43
C ARG A 162 -5.41 8.14 -5.30
N LEU A 163 -5.24 9.45 -5.18
CA LEU A 163 -6.39 10.32 -4.87
C LEU A 163 -7.38 10.43 -6.03
N GLU A 164 -6.90 10.68 -7.25
CA GLU A 164 -7.75 10.76 -8.44
C GLU A 164 -8.50 9.44 -8.69
N PRO A 165 -7.83 8.27 -8.82
CA PRO A 165 -8.53 7.05 -9.19
C PRO A 165 -9.47 6.52 -8.10
N TYR A 166 -9.26 6.90 -6.84
CA TYR A 166 -10.08 6.42 -5.71
C TYR A 166 -11.17 7.41 -5.30
N LEU A 167 -10.89 8.71 -5.23
CA LEU A 167 -11.86 9.69 -4.71
C LEU A 167 -12.54 10.44 -5.86
N GLU A 168 -11.77 11.07 -6.73
CA GLU A 168 -12.30 11.96 -7.78
C GLU A 168 -13.06 11.18 -8.86
N ALA A 169 -12.49 10.08 -9.34
CA ALA A 169 -13.15 9.23 -10.33
C ALA A 169 -14.46 8.63 -9.80
N THR A 170 -14.50 8.31 -8.50
CA THR A 170 -15.70 7.78 -7.82
C THR A 170 -16.84 8.80 -7.76
N ALA A 171 -16.55 10.10 -7.90
CA ALA A 171 -17.59 11.12 -7.99
C ALA A 171 -18.42 11.02 -9.27
N GLY A 172 -17.88 10.45 -10.36
CA GLY A 172 -18.59 10.27 -11.63
C GLY A 172 -19.86 9.43 -11.49
N PRO A 173 -19.78 8.18 -10.99
CA PRO A 173 -20.95 7.35 -10.68
C PRO A 173 -21.82 7.85 -9.52
N HIS A 174 -21.30 8.79 -8.71
CA HIS A 174 -22.00 9.34 -7.54
C HIS A 174 -22.02 10.88 -7.51
N PRO A 175 -22.76 11.54 -8.43
CA PRO A 175 -22.79 13.00 -8.50
C PRO A 175 -23.27 13.67 -7.21
N ASP A 176 -24.12 12.99 -6.43
CA ASP A 176 -24.63 13.47 -5.15
C ASP A 176 -23.58 13.46 -4.02
N LEU A 177 -22.41 12.86 -4.25
CA LEU A 177 -21.28 12.80 -3.33
C LEU A 177 -20.05 13.55 -3.83
N HIS A 178 -20.17 14.25 -4.95
CA HIS A 178 -19.05 14.92 -5.62
C HIS A 178 -18.25 15.81 -4.65
N ASP A 179 -18.91 16.75 -3.99
CA ASP A 179 -18.24 17.72 -3.12
C ASP A 179 -17.56 17.05 -1.92
N ALA A 180 -18.18 16.00 -1.37
CA ALA A 180 -17.60 15.23 -0.27
C ALA A 180 -16.31 14.50 -0.71
N LEU A 181 -16.34 13.84 -1.88
CA LEU A 181 -15.19 13.10 -2.40
C LEU A 181 -14.04 14.03 -2.81
N PHE A 182 -14.33 15.16 -3.45
CA PHE A 182 -13.33 16.16 -3.81
C PHE A 182 -12.74 16.85 -2.57
N ALA A 183 -13.55 17.16 -1.56
CA ALA A 183 -13.03 17.70 -0.29
C ALA A 183 -12.12 16.70 0.45
N LEU A 184 -12.44 15.40 0.40
CA LEU A 184 -11.55 14.35 0.92
C LEU A 184 -10.24 14.28 0.13
N SER A 185 -10.30 14.36 -1.20
CA SER A 185 -9.11 14.40 -2.07
C SER A 185 -8.23 15.59 -1.73
N GLU A 186 -8.79 16.80 -1.72
CA GLU A 186 -8.06 18.04 -1.45
C GLU A 186 -7.44 18.04 -0.05
N ARG A 187 -8.20 17.69 1.00
CA ARG A 187 -7.68 17.63 2.37
C ARG A 187 -6.52 16.65 2.48
N THR A 188 -6.65 15.47 1.89
CA THR A 188 -5.61 14.42 1.93
C THR A 188 -4.37 14.87 1.16
N HIS A 189 -4.54 15.53 0.01
CA HIS A 189 -3.44 16.05 -0.80
C HIS A 189 -2.65 17.17 -0.09
N MET A 190 -3.35 18.07 0.60
CA MET A 190 -2.78 19.25 1.25
C MET A 190 -2.16 18.94 2.62
N THR A 191 -2.57 17.85 3.27
CA THR A 191 -2.02 17.45 4.57
C THR A 191 -0.67 16.75 4.37
N ARG A 192 0.40 17.37 4.85
CA ARG A 192 1.80 16.93 4.65
C ARG A 192 2.52 16.79 5.99
N LEU A 193 2.19 15.74 6.74
CA LEU A 193 2.62 15.56 8.13
C LEU A 193 3.82 14.62 8.28
N ALA A 194 3.81 13.47 7.60
CA ALA A 194 4.86 12.46 7.71
C ALA A 194 5.15 11.78 6.36
N MET A 195 6.19 10.96 6.31
CA MET A 195 6.48 10.13 5.14
C MET A 195 5.50 8.96 5.08
N ILE A 196 4.59 8.99 4.13
CA ILE A 196 3.61 7.91 3.90
C ILE A 196 4.14 6.93 2.85
N HIS A 197 3.69 5.69 2.92
CA HIS A 197 3.89 4.68 1.89
C HIS A 197 2.95 4.91 0.69
N GLY A 198 1.70 5.32 0.95
CA GLY A 198 0.70 5.63 -0.08
C GLY A 198 0.07 4.41 -0.78
N ASP A 199 0.37 3.18 -0.34
CA ASP A 199 -0.29 1.93 -0.82
C ASP A 199 -0.15 0.81 0.23
N VAL A 200 -0.49 1.11 1.49
CA VAL A 200 -0.47 0.09 2.56
C VAL A 200 -1.66 -0.83 2.39
N SER A 201 -1.53 -1.81 1.49
CA SER A 201 -2.52 -2.84 1.24
C SER A 201 -1.94 -4.23 1.53
N PRO A 202 -2.74 -5.24 1.90
CA PRO A 202 -2.22 -6.58 2.18
C PRO A 202 -1.46 -7.25 1.03
N LYS A 203 -1.62 -6.77 -0.22
CA LYS A 203 -0.81 -7.25 -1.36
C LYS A 203 0.64 -6.76 -1.33
N ASN A 204 0.89 -5.70 -0.55
CA ASN A 204 2.17 -5.01 -0.42
C ASN A 204 2.78 -5.29 0.97
N ILE A 205 2.35 -6.37 1.63
CA ILE A 205 2.84 -6.76 2.95
C ILE A 205 3.17 -8.25 2.91
N LEU A 206 4.41 -8.58 3.28
CA LEU A 206 4.82 -9.95 3.56
C LEU A 206 4.85 -10.18 5.07
N ILE A 207 4.38 -11.33 5.53
CA ILE A 207 4.50 -11.77 6.92
C ILE A 207 5.73 -12.65 7.03
N GLY A 208 6.79 -12.11 7.62
CA GLY A 208 8.04 -12.82 7.88
C GLY A 208 8.14 -13.34 9.31
N PRO A 209 9.22 -14.10 9.61
CA PRO A 209 9.45 -14.66 10.94
C PRO A 209 9.59 -13.60 12.03
N ASP A 210 10.16 -12.44 11.69
CA ASP A 210 10.36 -11.32 12.62
C ASP A 210 9.23 -10.28 12.55
N GLY A 211 8.21 -10.50 11.72
CA GLY A 211 7.04 -9.63 11.58
C GLY A 211 6.78 -9.15 10.14
N PRO A 212 5.81 -8.22 9.97
CA PRO A 212 5.39 -7.71 8.66
C PRO A 212 6.44 -6.83 7.99
N VAL A 213 6.65 -7.04 6.69
CA VAL A 213 7.55 -6.26 5.82
C VAL A 213 6.72 -5.55 4.76
N PHE A 214 6.85 -4.23 4.66
CA PHE A 214 6.17 -3.40 3.65
C PHE A 214 6.95 -3.39 2.34
N LEU A 215 6.23 -3.54 1.23
CA LEU A 215 6.75 -3.58 -0.13
C LEU A 215 6.05 -2.55 -1.01
N ASP A 216 6.67 -2.21 -2.13
CA ASP A 216 6.06 -1.45 -3.22
C ASP A 216 5.62 -0.04 -2.79
N ALA A 217 6.52 0.68 -2.11
CA ALA A 217 6.33 2.07 -1.69
C ALA A 217 6.48 3.09 -2.85
N GLU A 218 6.04 2.73 -4.07
CA GLU A 218 6.15 3.59 -5.26
C GLU A 218 5.29 4.87 -5.18
N CYS A 219 4.35 4.92 -4.24
CA CYS A 219 3.53 6.09 -3.94
C CYS A 219 4.11 6.99 -2.84
N ALA A 220 5.30 6.67 -2.33
CA ALA A 220 5.85 7.33 -1.15
C ALA A 220 5.99 8.84 -1.35
N CYS A 221 5.50 9.61 -0.39
CA CYS A 221 5.66 11.06 -0.35
C CYS A 221 5.50 11.60 1.09
N ILE A 222 5.74 12.90 1.31
CA ILE A 222 5.26 13.54 2.54
C ILE A 222 3.76 13.85 2.39
N GLY A 223 2.93 13.14 3.17
CA GLY A 223 1.47 13.16 3.06
C GLY A 223 0.75 13.02 4.41
N ASP A 224 -0.54 12.66 4.36
CA ASP A 224 -1.38 12.43 5.54
C ASP A 224 -1.29 10.96 5.98
N PRO A 225 -0.75 10.66 7.19
CA PRO A 225 -0.71 9.31 7.74
C PRO A 225 -2.08 8.62 7.80
N ALA A 226 -3.17 9.41 7.85
CA ALA A 226 -4.54 8.90 7.83
C ALA A 226 -4.87 8.12 6.56
N PHE A 227 -4.22 8.44 5.43
CA PHE A 227 -4.42 7.70 4.19
C PHE A 227 -3.94 6.25 4.33
N ASP A 228 -2.71 6.03 4.79
CA ASP A 228 -2.13 4.68 4.89
C ASP A 228 -2.92 3.79 5.86
N LEU A 229 -3.32 4.35 7.01
CA LEU A 229 -4.16 3.63 7.97
C LEU A 229 -5.52 3.28 7.36
N ALA A 230 -6.22 4.25 6.77
CA ALA A 230 -7.53 4.02 6.15
C ALA A 230 -7.43 3.01 5.00
N PHE A 231 -6.39 3.10 4.18
CA PHE A 231 -6.19 2.23 3.03
C PHE A 231 -6.01 0.76 3.45
N CYS A 232 -5.26 0.49 4.51
CA CYS A 232 -5.10 -0.87 5.04
C CYS A 232 -6.39 -1.38 5.69
N LEU A 233 -7.01 -0.58 6.57
CA LEU A 233 -8.24 -0.94 7.28
C LEU A 233 -9.39 -1.28 6.32
N ASN A 234 -9.49 -0.55 5.20
CA ASN A 234 -10.44 -0.78 4.12
C ASN A 234 -10.45 -2.26 3.66
N HIS A 235 -9.27 -2.87 3.58
CA HIS A 235 -9.14 -4.24 3.13
C HIS A 235 -9.69 -5.28 4.10
N PHE A 236 -9.65 -5.05 5.42
CA PHE A 236 -10.31 -5.95 6.37
C PHE A 236 -11.83 -5.93 6.20
N LEU A 237 -12.40 -4.74 6.02
CA LEU A 237 -13.84 -4.57 5.80
C LEU A 237 -14.28 -5.26 4.50
N LEU A 238 -13.62 -4.99 3.38
CA LEU A 238 -13.99 -5.58 2.09
C LEU A 238 -13.80 -7.10 2.06
N LYS A 239 -12.80 -7.64 2.76
CA LYS A 239 -12.55 -9.10 2.82
C LYS A 239 -13.64 -9.87 3.56
N CYS A 240 -14.47 -9.20 4.37
CA CYS A 240 -15.69 -9.80 4.94
C CYS A 240 -16.64 -10.34 3.86
N LEU A 241 -16.58 -9.81 2.64
CA LEU A 241 -17.33 -10.32 1.48
C LEU A 241 -16.57 -11.38 0.69
N TRP A 242 -15.24 -11.38 0.73
CA TRP A 242 -14.41 -12.36 0.03
C TRP A 242 -14.38 -13.71 0.75
N THR A 243 -14.18 -13.68 2.06
CA THR A 243 -14.08 -14.89 2.91
C THR A 243 -15.09 -14.81 4.06
N PRO A 244 -16.39 -15.05 3.79
CA PRO A 244 -17.47 -14.86 4.77
C PRO A 244 -17.33 -15.64 6.09
N SER A 245 -16.61 -16.78 6.08
CA SER A 245 -16.33 -17.58 7.27
C SER A 245 -15.40 -16.88 8.26
N ALA A 246 -14.56 -15.94 7.80
CA ALA A 246 -13.58 -15.21 8.60
C ALA A 246 -14.00 -13.78 8.95
N LYS A 247 -15.28 -13.40 8.75
CA LYS A 247 -15.79 -12.04 9.01
C LYS A 247 -15.42 -11.49 10.39
N SER A 248 -15.68 -12.26 11.45
CA SER A 248 -15.37 -11.83 12.83
C SER A 248 -13.88 -11.52 12.96
N ALA A 249 -13.03 -12.44 12.48
CA ALA A 249 -11.59 -12.28 12.56
C ALA A 249 -11.08 -11.05 11.77
N PHE A 250 -11.67 -10.71 10.62
CA PHE A 250 -11.34 -9.46 9.93
C PHE A 250 -11.75 -8.21 10.71
N LEU A 251 -12.90 -8.22 11.37
CA LEU A 251 -13.32 -7.10 12.22
C LEU A 251 -12.43 -6.98 13.46
N ASP A 252 -11.97 -8.11 14.01
CA ASP A 252 -11.00 -8.14 15.10
C ASP A 252 -9.62 -7.61 14.65
N CYS A 253 -9.18 -7.94 13.43
CA CYS A 253 -7.98 -7.34 12.82
C CYS A 253 -8.11 -5.82 12.63
N PHE A 254 -9.29 -5.35 12.19
CA PHE A 254 -9.57 -3.92 12.05
C PHE A 254 -9.41 -3.19 13.38
N ASP A 255 -9.99 -3.74 14.46
CA ASP A 255 -9.86 -3.17 15.80
C ASP A 255 -8.42 -3.18 16.29
N ALA A 256 -7.74 -4.32 16.14
CA ALA A 256 -6.40 -4.52 16.67
C ALA A 256 -5.39 -3.58 15.99
N MET A 257 -5.46 -3.44 14.66
CA MET A 257 -4.64 -2.48 13.93
C MET A 257 -4.98 -1.04 14.31
N THR A 258 -6.27 -0.69 14.42
CA THR A 258 -6.72 0.65 14.82
C THR A 258 -6.17 1.04 16.20
N ALA A 259 -6.36 0.17 17.19
CA ALA A 259 -5.90 0.41 18.56
C ALA A 259 -4.37 0.52 18.63
N ALA A 260 -3.66 -0.40 17.99
CA ALA A 260 -2.20 -0.44 17.99
C ALA A 260 -1.60 0.80 17.30
N TYR A 261 -2.16 1.21 16.16
CA TYR A 261 -1.72 2.41 15.47
C TYR A 261 -1.99 3.66 16.32
N LEU A 262 -3.23 3.88 16.77
CA LEU A 262 -3.58 5.11 17.51
C LEU A 262 -2.80 5.26 18.82
N ALA A 263 -2.45 4.15 19.48
CA ALA A 263 -1.60 4.15 20.67
C ALA A 263 -0.17 4.65 20.41
N GLY A 264 0.33 4.52 19.17
CA GLY A 264 1.65 4.98 18.76
C GLY A 264 1.69 6.38 18.16
N VAL A 265 0.55 7.08 18.05
CA VAL A 265 0.49 8.43 17.50
C VAL A 265 1.07 9.42 18.51
N THR A 266 2.19 10.05 18.16
CA THR A 266 2.93 10.98 19.04
C THR A 266 3.13 12.38 18.46
N TRP A 267 2.84 12.61 17.18
CA TRP A 267 3.11 13.87 16.48
C TRP A 267 1.91 14.81 16.40
N GLU A 268 0.72 14.31 16.73
CA GLU A 268 -0.55 15.05 16.76
C GLU A 268 -1.52 14.40 17.75
N SER A 269 -2.75 14.92 17.85
CA SER A 269 -3.79 14.29 18.65
C SER A 269 -4.24 12.95 18.05
N PRO A 270 -4.24 11.83 18.82
CA PRO A 270 -4.80 10.57 18.36
C PRO A 270 -6.28 10.70 17.92
N ASP A 271 -7.04 11.58 18.56
CA ASP A 271 -8.44 11.84 18.21
C ASP A 271 -8.57 12.56 16.85
N GLU A 272 -7.68 13.50 16.54
CA GLU A 272 -7.68 14.19 15.24
C GLU A 272 -7.24 13.25 14.12
N MET A 273 -6.22 12.43 14.38
CA MET A 273 -5.75 11.38 13.48
C MET A 273 -6.86 10.34 13.19
N GLU A 274 -7.56 9.87 14.23
CA GLU A 274 -8.68 8.95 14.07
C GLU A 274 -9.81 9.59 13.27
N ALA A 275 -10.20 10.83 13.57
CA ALA A 275 -11.29 11.50 12.85
C ALA A 275 -10.97 11.71 11.35
N ARG A 276 -9.72 12.04 11.01
CA ARG A 276 -9.30 12.12 9.59
C ARG A 276 -9.37 10.76 8.91
N THR A 277 -8.90 9.71 9.58
CA THR A 277 -8.93 8.33 9.05
C THR A 277 -10.37 7.85 8.86
N ALA A 278 -11.21 8.03 9.88
CA ALA A 278 -12.61 7.60 9.89
C ALA A 278 -13.41 8.29 8.79
N SER A 279 -13.23 9.60 8.59
CA SER A 279 -13.94 10.35 7.54
C SER A 279 -13.44 10.04 6.12
N LEU A 280 -12.17 9.65 5.96
CA LEU A 280 -11.59 9.27 4.65
C LEU A 280 -12.00 7.84 4.22
N LEU A 281 -12.05 6.92 5.16
CA LEU A 281 -12.25 5.49 4.92
C LEU A 281 -13.51 5.16 4.07
N PRO A 282 -14.69 5.76 4.28
CA PRO A 282 -15.87 5.53 3.44
C PRO A 282 -15.66 5.86 1.95
N GLY A 283 -14.86 6.90 1.66
CA GLY A 283 -14.50 7.28 0.30
C GLY A 283 -13.66 6.21 -0.38
N LEU A 284 -12.62 5.74 0.32
CA LEU A 284 -11.76 4.65 -0.15
C LEU A 284 -12.52 3.31 -0.25
N PHE A 285 -13.48 3.06 0.64
CA PHE A 285 -14.32 1.88 0.63
C PHE A 285 -15.24 1.85 -0.60
N LEU A 286 -15.92 2.97 -0.90
CA LEU A 286 -16.75 3.11 -2.08
C LEU A 286 -15.95 3.00 -3.39
N ALA A 287 -14.75 3.58 -3.41
CA ALA A 287 -13.83 3.52 -4.54
C ALA A 287 -13.48 2.10 -4.98
N ARG A 288 -13.46 1.14 -4.04
CA ARG A 288 -13.11 -0.25 -4.36
C ARG A 288 -14.21 -1.01 -5.09
N VAL A 289 -15.38 -0.40 -5.31
CA VAL A 289 -16.42 -0.97 -6.18
C VAL A 289 -16.76 -0.07 -7.37
N ASP A 290 -16.66 1.26 -7.22
CA ASP A 290 -17.11 2.23 -8.24
C ASP A 290 -16.02 3.22 -8.69
N GLY A 291 -14.78 3.10 -8.20
CA GLY A 291 -13.62 3.86 -8.66
C GLY A 291 -12.84 3.17 -9.79
N LYS A 292 -11.66 3.71 -10.15
CA LYS A 292 -10.80 3.15 -11.23
C LYS A 292 -9.98 1.94 -10.82
N SER A 293 -9.94 1.61 -9.52
CA SER A 293 -9.19 0.47 -8.99
C SER A 293 -10.10 -0.38 -8.09
N PRO A 294 -11.08 -1.11 -8.65
CA PRO A 294 -11.94 -1.98 -7.87
C PRO A 294 -11.18 -3.17 -7.29
N VAL A 295 -11.67 -3.75 -6.19
CA VAL A 295 -11.21 -5.09 -5.75
C VAL A 295 -11.70 -6.16 -6.72
N GLU A 296 -10.79 -7.07 -7.08
CA GLU A 296 -11.02 -8.12 -8.05
C GLU A 296 -11.95 -9.24 -7.54
N TYR A 297 -12.13 -9.32 -6.21
CA TYR A 297 -12.88 -10.40 -5.56
C TYR A 297 -14.33 -10.03 -5.22
N ILE A 298 -14.76 -8.76 -5.39
CA ILE A 298 -16.16 -8.37 -5.26
C ILE A 298 -16.76 -8.35 -6.67
N THR A 299 -17.37 -9.47 -7.06
CA THR A 299 -17.82 -9.71 -8.44
C THR A 299 -19.33 -9.59 -8.59
N GLU A 300 -20.10 -9.73 -7.51
CA GLU A 300 -21.56 -9.71 -7.53
C GLU A 300 -22.13 -8.31 -7.23
N ASP A 301 -23.16 -7.89 -7.97
CA ASP A 301 -23.81 -6.59 -7.74
C ASP A 301 -24.43 -6.49 -6.35
N ALA A 302 -24.97 -7.59 -5.83
CA ALA A 302 -25.48 -7.65 -4.47
C ALA A 302 -24.41 -7.29 -3.43
N GLN A 303 -23.16 -7.74 -3.62
CA GLN A 303 -22.04 -7.38 -2.75
C GLN A 303 -21.63 -5.91 -2.92
N ARG A 304 -21.55 -5.41 -4.17
CA ARG A 304 -21.26 -3.99 -4.46
C ARG A 304 -22.31 -3.08 -3.82
N ASP A 305 -23.57 -3.46 -3.84
CA ASP A 305 -24.66 -2.67 -3.27
C ASP A 305 -24.56 -2.55 -1.75
N ARG A 306 -24.01 -3.54 -1.05
CA ARG A 306 -23.70 -3.43 0.39
C ARG A 306 -22.63 -2.38 0.64
N VAL A 307 -21.56 -2.42 -0.14
CA VAL A 307 -20.46 -1.44 -0.07
C VAL A 307 -21.00 -0.03 -0.35
N ARG A 308 -21.83 0.12 -1.39
CA ARG A 308 -22.50 1.37 -1.75
C ARG A 308 -23.37 1.90 -0.62
N ARG A 309 -24.21 1.06 0.00
CA ARG A 309 -25.10 1.50 1.09
C ARG A 309 -24.31 2.13 2.24
N VAL A 310 -23.29 1.43 2.74
CA VAL A 310 -22.50 1.91 3.89
C VAL A 310 -21.60 3.08 3.49
N GLY A 311 -20.84 2.95 2.39
CA GLY A 311 -19.94 4.01 1.94
C GLY A 311 -20.67 5.32 1.64
N ARG A 312 -21.81 5.27 0.94
CA ARG A 312 -22.60 6.47 0.62
C ARG A 312 -23.25 7.06 1.87
N ALA A 313 -23.76 6.25 2.79
CA ALA A 313 -24.34 6.75 4.03
C ALA A 313 -23.31 7.51 4.87
N LEU A 314 -22.10 6.93 5.04
CA LEU A 314 -21.04 7.54 5.83
C LEU A 314 -20.34 8.70 5.12
N LEU A 315 -20.40 8.81 3.78
CA LEU A 315 -19.97 10.04 3.10
C LEU A 315 -20.96 11.20 3.29
N LYS A 316 -22.27 10.91 3.45
CA LYS A 316 -23.30 11.93 3.76
C LYS A 316 -23.32 12.32 5.23
N SER A 317 -22.87 11.44 6.11
CA SER A 317 -22.73 11.69 7.55
C SER A 317 -21.37 11.16 8.01
N PRO A 318 -20.29 11.94 7.75
CA PRO A 318 -18.92 11.53 8.02
C PRO A 318 -18.71 11.10 9.48
N PRO A 319 -18.18 9.88 9.73
CA PRO A 319 -17.87 9.44 11.07
C PRO A 319 -16.64 10.18 11.62
N SER A 320 -16.57 10.26 12.94
CA SER A 320 -15.43 10.81 13.68
C SER A 320 -14.59 9.75 14.38
N ARG A 321 -15.13 8.53 14.51
CA ARG A 321 -14.45 7.37 15.11
C ARG A 321 -14.48 6.19 14.15
N LEU A 322 -13.39 5.42 14.11
CA LEU A 322 -13.28 4.23 13.25
C LEU A 322 -14.29 3.14 13.66
N ALA A 323 -14.68 3.12 14.93
CA ALA A 323 -15.73 2.25 15.45
C ALA A 323 -17.08 2.47 14.74
N GLU A 324 -17.40 3.69 14.30
CA GLU A 324 -18.66 3.97 13.59
C GLU A 324 -18.69 3.27 12.22
N MET A 325 -17.58 3.27 11.48
CA MET A 325 -17.44 2.52 10.22
C MET A 325 -17.58 1.01 10.46
N ARG A 326 -16.89 0.50 11.48
CA ARG A 326 -16.92 -0.93 11.84
C ARG A 326 -18.34 -1.38 12.18
N VAL A 327 -19.05 -0.65 13.03
CA VAL A 327 -20.43 -0.97 13.45
C VAL A 327 -21.38 -0.93 12.26
N ALA A 328 -21.34 0.14 11.46
CA ALA A 328 -22.20 0.25 10.27
C ALA A 328 -21.96 -0.91 9.29
N TRP A 329 -20.71 -1.34 9.13
CA TRP A 329 -20.38 -2.47 8.28
C TRP A 329 -20.84 -3.81 8.86
N GLU A 330 -20.67 -4.02 10.16
CA GLU A 330 -21.13 -5.24 10.83
C GLU A 330 -22.67 -5.40 10.76
N GLU A 331 -23.41 -4.31 10.91
CA GLU A 331 -24.87 -4.28 10.74
C GLU A 331 -25.29 -4.63 9.31
N GLU A 332 -24.66 -4.00 8.31
CA GLU A 332 -24.88 -4.33 6.90
C GLU A 332 -24.50 -5.78 6.57
N LEU A 333 -23.51 -6.37 7.25
CA LEU A 333 -23.11 -7.77 7.06
C LEU A 333 -24.14 -8.79 7.60
N LYS A 334 -25.04 -8.37 8.50
CA LYS A 334 -26.10 -9.18 9.12
C LYS A 334 -27.41 -9.17 8.34
N SER A 335 -27.67 -8.12 7.55
CA SER A 335 -28.83 -8.04 6.64
C SER A 335 -28.67 -8.95 5.42
#